data_AF-A0A0C9ULA5-F1
#
_entry.id   AF-A0A0C9ULA5-F1
#
_cell.length_a   1.000
_cell.length_b   1.000
_cell.length_c   1.000
_cell.angle_alpha   90.00
_cell.angle_beta   90.00
_cell.angle_gamma   90.00
#
_symmetry.space_group_name_H-M   'P 1'
#
loop_
_entity.id
_entity.type
_entity.pdbx_description
1 polymer ?
#
loop_
_entity_poly.entity_id
_entity_poly.type
_entity_poly.pdbx_seq_one_letter_code
_entity_poly.pdbx_strand_id
1 'polypeptide(L)'
;MTSTKLRNAREKIYQGTLIGLDLAVAVSDAFPGPVKAALGGIKAAVTLIDDFDRNEQDWKDLKDKLEDLAEILAKLLFAYEPNNIPEHLRDNVSSMKKVLDGVLVEIEKAQKRKGWERFVLLKRDKSVIGDLKGRLDYTVSRFNVSHVCFRSFTAA
;
A
#
# COMPACT_ATOMS: atom_id res chain seq x y z
N MET A 1 -24.82 11.12 -3.77
CA MET A 1 -24.25 12.32 -3.12
C MET A 1 -22.77 12.04 -2.91
N THR A 2 -21.93 12.51 -3.84
CA THR A 2 -20.48 12.29 -3.78
C THR A 2 -19.94 13.05 -2.58
N SER A 3 -19.26 12.36 -1.67
CA SER A 3 -18.74 12.96 -0.44
C SER A 3 -17.89 14.19 -0.76
N THR A 4 -18.16 15.34 -0.13
CA THR A 4 -17.35 16.57 -0.27
C THR A 4 -15.85 16.29 -0.06
N LYS A 5 -15.54 15.31 0.81
CA LYS A 5 -14.16 14.83 1.03
C LYS A 5 -13.54 14.21 -0.22
N LEU A 6 -14.29 13.41 -0.98
CA LEU A 6 -13.80 12.81 -2.23
C LEU A 6 -13.57 13.86 -3.30
N ARG A 7 -14.45 14.86 -3.42
CA ARG A 7 -14.27 15.95 -4.38
C ARG A 7 -13.02 16.78 -4.07
N ASN A 8 -12.80 17.10 -2.80
CA ASN A 8 -11.60 17.85 -2.39
C ASN A 8 -10.32 17.03 -2.54
N ALA A 9 -10.37 15.73 -2.23
CA ALA A 9 -9.26 14.82 -2.54
C ALA A 9 -8.98 14.82 -4.05
N ARG A 10 -10.04 14.78 -4.88
CA ARG A 10 -9.91 14.79 -6.33
C ARG A 10 -9.19 16.01 -6.86
N GLU A 11 -9.62 17.18 -6.41
CA GLU A 11 -9.00 18.44 -6.78
C GLU A 11 -7.52 18.52 -6.41
N LYS A 12 -7.16 18.14 -5.18
CA LYS A 12 -5.76 18.13 -4.72
C LYS A 12 -4.87 17.16 -5.49
N ILE A 13 -5.44 16.06 -5.97
CA ILE A 13 -4.72 15.06 -6.79
C ILE A 13 -4.48 15.60 -8.19
N TYR A 14 -5.48 16.22 -8.83
CA TYR A 14 -5.29 16.89 -10.12
C TYR A 14 -4.26 18.03 -10.05
N GLN A 15 -4.16 18.70 -8.91
CA GLN A 15 -3.15 19.72 -8.64
C GLN A 15 -1.76 19.15 -8.30
N GLY A 16 -1.61 17.83 -8.21
CA GLY A 16 -0.34 17.19 -7.83
C GLY A 16 0.06 17.38 -6.36
N THR A 17 -0.82 17.94 -5.54
CA THR A 17 -0.56 18.24 -4.12
C THR A 17 -0.71 17.05 -3.17
N LEU A 18 -1.29 15.93 -3.62
CA LEU A 18 -1.34 14.67 -2.87
C LEU A 18 -0.60 13.57 -3.64
N ILE A 19 0.42 12.99 -3.02
CA ILE A 19 1.25 11.91 -3.57
C ILE A 19 1.39 10.78 -2.54
N GLY A 20 1.79 9.59 -2.99
CA GLY A 20 2.10 8.46 -2.12
C GLY A 20 1.02 8.16 -1.07
N LEU A 21 1.44 8.11 0.20
CA LEU A 21 0.58 7.69 1.31
C LEU A 21 -0.52 8.72 1.66
N ASP A 22 -0.29 10.01 1.43
CA ASP A 22 -1.31 11.06 1.70
C ASP A 22 -2.49 10.94 0.73
N LEU A 23 -2.19 10.64 -0.54
CA LEU A 23 -3.17 10.27 -1.54
C LEU A 23 -3.96 9.02 -1.10
N ALA A 24 -3.28 7.97 -0.64
CA ALA A 24 -3.91 6.76 -0.13
C ALA A 24 -4.83 7.02 1.07
N VAL A 25 -4.44 7.87 2.01
CA VAL A 25 -5.27 8.25 3.18
C VAL A 25 -6.53 8.98 2.73
N ALA A 26 -6.40 9.95 1.83
CA ALA A 26 -7.54 10.73 1.33
C ALA A 26 -8.55 9.84 0.60
N VAL A 27 -8.07 8.87 -0.20
CA VAL A 27 -8.92 7.87 -0.86
C VAL A 27 -9.55 6.93 0.18
N SER A 28 -8.78 6.38 1.11
CA SER A 28 -9.27 5.50 2.18
C SER A 28 -10.44 6.10 2.97
N ASP A 29 -10.41 7.39 3.25
CA ASP A 29 -11.49 8.09 3.96
C ASP A 29 -12.78 8.25 3.14
N ALA A 30 -12.66 8.26 1.81
CA ALA A 30 -13.78 8.38 0.90
C ALA A 30 -14.42 7.02 0.52
N PHE A 31 -13.68 5.92 0.66
CA PHE A 31 -14.08 4.59 0.21
C PHE A 31 -14.22 3.60 1.39
N PRO A 32 -15.43 3.15 1.76
CA PRO A 32 -15.62 2.24 2.88
C PRO A 32 -15.19 0.79 2.57
N GLY A 33 -15.12 -0.04 3.61
CA GLY A 33 -14.97 -1.49 3.47
C GLY A 33 -13.53 -1.95 3.13
N PRO A 34 -13.37 -2.93 2.23
CA PRO A 34 -12.06 -3.54 1.93
C PRO A 34 -10.98 -2.54 1.49
N VAL A 35 -11.38 -1.46 0.81
CA VAL A 35 -10.47 -0.39 0.38
C VAL A 35 -9.85 0.33 1.57
N LYS A 36 -10.67 0.85 2.48
CA LYS A 36 -10.21 1.52 3.71
C LYS A 36 -9.33 0.59 4.53
N ALA A 37 -9.70 -0.68 4.63
CA ALA A 37 -8.92 -1.68 5.37
C ALA A 37 -7.54 -1.93 4.71
N ALA A 38 -7.48 -2.06 3.38
CA ALA A 38 -6.23 -2.30 2.66
C ALA A 38 -5.28 -1.09 2.78
N LEU A 39 -5.76 0.12 2.47
CA LEU A 39 -4.95 1.33 2.54
C LEU A 39 -4.54 1.67 3.99
N GLY A 40 -5.42 1.41 4.96
CA GLY A 40 -5.09 1.51 6.39
C GLY A 40 -4.02 0.50 6.83
N GLY A 41 -4.08 -0.73 6.33
CA GLY A 41 -3.06 -1.75 6.58
C GLY A 41 -1.70 -1.40 5.99
N ILE A 42 -1.67 -0.84 4.78
CA ILE A 42 -0.43 -0.31 4.17
C ILE A 42 0.18 0.78 5.04
N LYS A 43 -0.62 1.78 5.46
CA LYS A 43 -0.16 2.86 6.32
C LYS A 43 0.42 2.32 7.64
N ALA A 44 -0.27 1.39 8.28
CA ALA A 44 0.22 0.78 9.52
C ALA A 44 1.54 0.03 9.30
N ALA A 45 1.67 -0.72 8.22
CA ALA A 45 2.92 -1.41 7.87
C ALA A 45 4.07 -0.43 7.64
N VAL A 46 3.84 0.68 6.91
CA VAL A 46 4.85 1.73 6.71
C VAL A 46 5.29 2.35 8.04
N THR A 47 4.34 2.69 8.93
CA THR A 47 4.67 3.24 10.25
C THR A 47 5.50 2.26 11.08
N LEU A 48 5.18 0.96 11.06
CA LEU A 48 5.97 -0.05 11.76
C LEU A 48 7.38 -0.19 11.17
N ILE A 49 7.52 -0.03 9.85
CA ILE A 49 8.82 -0.09 9.17
C ILE A 49 9.70 1.12 9.54
N ASP A 50 9.11 2.30 9.67
CA ASP A 50 9.84 3.52 10.07
C ASP A 50 10.48 3.43 11.47
N ASP A 51 9.96 2.54 12.32
CA ASP A 51 10.52 2.27 13.65
C ASP A 51 11.74 1.32 13.63
N PHE A 52 12.13 0.76 12.47
CA PHE A 52 13.31 -0.11 12.36
C PHE A 52 14.61 0.69 12.25
N ASP A 53 15.60 0.31 13.07
CA ASP A 53 16.93 0.95 13.14
C ASP A 53 18.02 0.18 12.36
N ARG A 54 17.69 -0.93 11.69
CA ARG A 54 18.63 -1.92 11.11
C ARG A 54 18.06 -2.55 9.86
N ASN A 55 18.90 -3.16 9.01
CA ASN A 55 18.50 -3.63 7.66
C ASN A 55 17.78 -2.53 6.88
N GLU A 56 18.21 -1.28 7.10
CA GLU A 56 17.53 -0.06 6.68
C GLU A 56 17.19 -0.09 5.20
N GLN A 57 18.11 -0.59 4.35
CA GLN A 57 17.85 -0.69 2.92
C GLN A 57 16.76 -1.73 2.57
N ASP A 58 16.79 -2.93 3.14
CA ASP A 58 15.79 -3.95 2.81
C ASP A 58 14.39 -3.57 3.32
N TRP A 59 14.32 -2.96 4.50
CA TRP A 59 13.07 -2.44 5.06
C TRP A 59 12.58 -1.21 4.29
N LYS A 60 13.48 -0.30 3.91
CA LYS A 60 13.16 0.83 3.04
C LYS A 60 12.63 0.37 1.69
N ASP A 61 13.25 -0.63 1.07
CA ASP A 61 12.74 -1.23 -0.17
C ASP A 61 11.32 -1.81 0.00
N LEU A 62 11.02 -2.41 1.17
CA LEU A 62 9.67 -2.89 1.47
C LEU A 62 8.70 -1.72 1.68
N LYS A 63 9.13 -0.66 2.36
CA LYS A 63 8.36 0.58 2.55
C LYS A 63 8.03 1.22 1.22
N ASP A 64 9.02 1.47 0.37
CA ASP A 64 8.84 2.09 -0.94
C ASP A 64 7.81 1.29 -1.77
N LYS A 65 7.90 -0.04 -1.71
CA LYS A 65 6.95 -0.93 -2.41
C LYS A 65 5.53 -0.88 -1.82
N LEU A 66 5.39 -0.69 -0.52
CA LEU A 66 4.10 -0.50 0.15
C LEU A 66 3.50 0.87 -0.21
N GLU A 67 4.31 1.91 -0.29
CA GLU A 67 3.89 3.25 -0.71
C GLU A 67 3.46 3.27 -2.19
N ASP A 68 4.24 2.66 -3.08
CA ASP A 68 3.89 2.46 -4.49
C ASP A 68 2.55 1.74 -4.64
N LEU A 69 2.34 0.69 -3.83
CA LEU A 69 1.09 -0.04 -3.83
C LEU A 69 -0.09 0.82 -3.37
N ALA A 70 0.10 1.62 -2.33
CA ALA A 70 -0.89 2.57 -1.83
C ALA A 70 -1.31 3.55 -2.94
N GLU A 71 -0.31 4.07 -3.66
CA GLU A 71 -0.52 5.01 -4.77
C GLU A 71 -1.25 4.36 -5.95
N ILE A 72 -0.86 3.15 -6.37
CA ILE A 72 -1.54 2.41 -7.45
C ILE A 72 -3.00 2.16 -7.10
N LEU A 73 -3.27 1.64 -5.89
CA LEU A 73 -4.64 1.42 -5.43
C LEU A 73 -5.44 2.71 -5.40
N ALA A 74 -4.86 3.77 -4.86
CA ALA A 74 -5.53 5.05 -4.74
C ALA A 74 -5.92 5.61 -6.11
N LYS A 75 -4.99 5.62 -7.08
CA LYS A 75 -5.24 6.04 -8.47
C LYS A 75 -6.29 5.19 -9.15
N LEU A 76 -6.24 3.86 -8.97
CA LEU A 76 -7.18 2.94 -9.58
C LEU A 76 -8.61 3.15 -9.06
N LEU A 77 -8.74 3.29 -7.74
CA LEU A 77 -10.04 3.47 -7.09
C LEU A 77 -10.65 4.84 -7.38
N PHE A 78 -9.81 5.84 -7.56
CA PHE A 78 -10.22 7.21 -7.86
C PHE A 78 -11.03 7.36 -9.16
N ALA A 79 -10.83 6.44 -10.11
CA ALA A 79 -11.60 6.35 -11.34
C ALA A 79 -13.08 5.97 -11.13
N TYR A 80 -13.45 5.53 -9.93
CA TYR A 80 -14.78 5.05 -9.60
C TYR A 80 -15.45 5.90 -8.51
N GLU A 81 -16.78 5.88 -8.49
CA GLU A 81 -17.52 6.35 -7.31
C GLU A 81 -17.44 5.29 -6.19
N PRO A 82 -17.42 5.67 -4.90
CA PRO A 82 -17.24 4.72 -3.79
C PRO A 82 -18.21 3.54 -3.76
N ASN A 83 -19.45 3.79 -4.18
CA ASN A 83 -20.50 2.77 -4.22
C ASN A 83 -20.58 2.02 -5.56
N ASN A 84 -19.73 2.37 -6.54
CA ASN A 84 -19.76 1.83 -7.89
C ASN A 84 -18.40 1.27 -8.34
N ILE A 85 -17.65 0.70 -7.40
CA ILE A 85 -16.44 -0.07 -7.71
C ILE A 85 -16.86 -1.41 -8.34
N PRO A 86 -16.31 -1.80 -9.50
CA PRO A 86 -16.54 -3.11 -10.10
C PRO A 86 -16.24 -4.26 -9.13
N GLU A 87 -17.06 -5.31 -9.15
CA GLU A 87 -16.95 -6.43 -8.22
C GLU A 87 -15.58 -7.12 -8.26
N HIS A 88 -15.06 -7.41 -9.46
CA HIS A 88 -13.72 -7.99 -9.64
C HIS A 88 -12.61 -7.14 -8.98
N LEU A 89 -12.76 -5.81 -9.02
CA LEU A 89 -11.80 -4.89 -8.40
C LEU A 89 -11.91 -4.94 -6.87
N ARG A 90 -13.14 -5.00 -6.35
CA ARG A 90 -13.39 -5.18 -4.91
C ARG A 90 -12.81 -6.50 -4.39
N ASP A 91 -12.94 -7.58 -5.16
CA ASP A 91 -12.39 -8.89 -4.81
C ASP A 91 -10.86 -8.93 -4.85
N ASN A 92 -10.26 -8.23 -5.82
CA ASN A 92 -8.81 -8.03 -5.88
C ASN A 92 -8.30 -7.26 -4.66
N VAL A 93 -8.98 -6.16 -4.28
CA VAL A 93 -8.64 -5.38 -3.07
C VAL A 93 -8.82 -6.23 -1.81
N SER A 94 -9.88 -7.04 -1.72
CA SER A 94 -10.09 -7.96 -0.60
C SER A 94 -8.98 -9.02 -0.49
N SER A 95 -8.57 -9.60 -1.62
CA SER A 95 -7.46 -10.53 -1.68
C SER A 95 -6.14 -9.88 -1.26
N MET A 96 -5.91 -8.65 -1.70
CA MET A 96 -4.74 -7.87 -1.30
C MET A 96 -4.72 -7.57 0.19
N LYS A 97 -5.87 -7.21 0.76
CA LYS A 97 -6.03 -6.98 2.19
C LYS A 97 -5.57 -8.19 3.01
N LYS A 98 -5.92 -9.41 2.59
CA LYS A 98 -5.45 -10.64 3.27
C LYS A 98 -3.93 -10.81 3.21
N VAL A 99 -3.31 -10.45 2.08
CA VAL A 99 -1.85 -10.47 1.94
C VAL A 99 -1.22 -9.43 2.86
N LEU A 100 -1.77 -8.21 2.89
CA LEU A 100 -1.33 -7.13 3.76
C LEU A 100 -1.46 -7.47 5.25
N ASP A 101 -2.53 -8.15 5.66
CA ASP A 101 -2.67 -8.65 7.03
C ASP A 101 -1.50 -9.59 7.38
N GLY A 102 -1.15 -10.50 6.46
CA GLY A 102 -0.01 -11.40 6.64
C GLY A 102 1.34 -10.67 6.69
N VAL A 103 1.52 -9.65 5.84
CA VAL A 103 2.70 -8.78 5.83
C VAL A 103 2.85 -8.07 7.17
N LEU A 104 1.76 -7.47 7.66
CA LEU A 104 1.75 -6.73 8.92
C LEU A 104 2.08 -7.63 10.11
N VAL A 105 1.55 -8.86 10.14
CA VAL A 105 1.91 -9.86 11.16
C VAL A 105 3.42 -10.17 11.15
N GLU A 106 4.04 -10.32 9.98
CA GLU A 106 5.47 -10.59 9.89
C GLU A 106 6.33 -9.38 10.30
N ILE A 107 5.91 -8.16 9.94
CA ILE A 107 6.58 -6.92 10.38
C ILE A 107 6.50 -6.79 11.91
N GLU A 108 5.31 -6.98 12.50
CA GLU A 108 5.15 -6.94 13.96
C GLU A 108 6.03 -7.98 14.67
N LYS A 109 6.09 -9.21 14.12
CA LYS A 109 6.96 -10.26 14.65
C LYS A 109 8.42 -9.86 14.57
N ALA A 110 8.85 -9.22 13.49
CA ALA A 110 10.22 -8.74 13.35
C ALA A 110 10.53 -7.64 14.39
N GLN A 111 9.60 -6.70 14.60
CA GLN A 111 9.77 -5.59 15.55
C GLN A 111 9.86 -6.07 17.01
N LYS A 112 9.01 -7.03 17.40
CA LYS A 112 8.90 -7.56 18.79
C LYS A 112 10.11 -8.40 19.26
N ARG A 113 11.02 -8.83 18.38
CA ARG A 113 12.21 -9.63 18.75
C ARG A 113 13.17 -8.82 19.62
N LYS A 114 13.96 -9.45 20.50
CA LYS A 114 14.93 -8.77 21.38
C LYS A 114 16.34 -9.37 21.29
N GLY A 115 17.36 -8.55 21.57
CA GLY A 115 18.72 -9.03 21.86
C GLY A 115 19.40 -9.82 20.72
N TRP A 116 19.92 -11.00 21.04
CA TRP A 116 20.78 -11.81 20.16
C TRP A 116 20.03 -12.50 19.01
N GLU A 117 18.73 -12.77 19.16
CA GLU A 117 17.87 -13.26 18.07
C GLU A 117 17.83 -12.28 16.89
N ARG A 118 17.99 -10.98 17.14
CA ARG A 118 18.03 -9.94 16.09
C ARG A 118 19.27 -10.02 15.20
N PHE A 119 20.42 -10.44 15.73
CA PHE A 119 21.68 -10.49 14.97
C PHE A 119 21.79 -11.77 14.11
N VAL A 120 21.35 -12.91 14.66
CA VAL A 120 21.42 -14.21 13.97
C VAL A 120 20.47 -14.28 12.78
N LEU A 121 19.35 -13.54 12.85
CA LEU A 121 18.28 -13.63 11.86
C LEU A 121 18.35 -12.58 10.74
N LEU A 122 19.43 -11.78 10.62
CA LEU A 122 19.60 -10.82 9.52
C LEU A 122 19.40 -11.46 8.12
N LYS A 123 19.93 -12.68 7.92
CA LYS A 123 19.70 -13.45 6.68
C LYS A 123 18.25 -13.93 6.53
N ARG A 124 17.59 -14.25 7.63
CA ARG A 124 16.17 -14.62 7.64
C ARG A 124 15.30 -13.40 7.32
N ASP A 125 15.62 -12.22 7.84
CA ASP A 125 14.86 -11.00 7.57
C ASP A 125 14.95 -10.64 6.09
N LYS A 126 16.12 -10.78 5.43
CA LYS A 126 16.21 -10.67 3.96
C LYS A 126 15.29 -11.65 3.22
N SER A 127 15.25 -12.91 3.65
CA SER A 127 14.36 -13.91 3.04
C SER A 127 12.88 -13.61 3.29
N VAL A 128 12.54 -13.14 4.49
CA VAL A 128 11.17 -12.75 4.85
C VAL A 128 10.75 -11.55 4.02
N ILE A 129 11.57 -10.49 3.96
CA ILE A 129 11.31 -9.30 3.14
C ILE A 129 11.16 -9.68 1.67
N GLY A 130 12.02 -10.57 1.15
CA GLY A 130 11.90 -11.10 -0.21
C GLY A 130 10.56 -11.81 -0.47
N ASP A 131 10.14 -12.69 0.44
CA ASP A 131 8.83 -13.37 0.36
C ASP A 131 7.66 -12.36 0.40
N LEU A 132 7.72 -11.39 1.31
CA LEU A 132 6.72 -10.33 1.40
C LEU A 132 6.63 -9.52 0.10
N LYS A 133 7.78 -9.12 -0.47
CA LYS A 133 7.83 -8.41 -1.76
C LYS A 133 7.18 -9.26 -2.87
N GLY A 134 7.50 -10.54 -2.95
CA GLY A 134 6.92 -11.46 -3.94
C GLY A 134 5.40 -11.63 -3.80
N ARG A 135 4.88 -11.73 -2.58
CA ARG A 135 3.43 -11.79 -2.32
C ARG A 135 2.71 -10.50 -2.72
N LEU A 136 3.35 -9.35 -2.50
CA LEU A 136 2.84 -8.05 -2.97
C LEU A 136 2.86 -7.97 -4.50
N ASP A 137 3.94 -8.41 -5.17
CA ASP A 137 4.04 -8.41 -6.65
C ASP A 137 2.97 -9.27 -7.31
N TYR A 138 2.79 -10.49 -6.81
CA TYR A 138 1.72 -11.37 -7.27
C TYR A 138 0.35 -10.70 -7.16
N THR A 139 0.14 -9.91 -6.11
CA THR A 139 -1.15 -9.25 -5.89
C THR A 139 -1.31 -8.04 -6.80
N VAL A 140 -0.27 -7.25 -7.04
CA VAL A 140 -0.29 -6.14 -8.03
C VAL A 140 -0.60 -6.67 -9.42
N SER A 141 -0.03 -7.81 -9.82
CA SER A 141 -0.26 -8.41 -11.14
C SER A 141 -1.74 -8.71 -11.43
N ARG A 142 -2.55 -8.97 -10.39
CA ARG A 142 -3.99 -9.24 -10.51
C ARG A 142 -4.82 -8.00 -10.85
N PHE A 143 -4.27 -6.80 -10.69
CA PHE A 143 -4.93 -5.55 -11.09
C PHE A 143 -4.84 -5.26 -12.59
N ASN A 144 -4.30 -6.19 -13.40
CA ASN A 144 -4.23 -6.16 -14.86
C ASN A 144 -3.93 -4.73 -15.37
N VAL A 145 -2.70 -4.28 -15.11
CA VAL A 145 -2.25 -2.88 -15.28
C VAL A 145 -2.24 -2.42 -16.75
N SER A 146 -2.72 -3.25 -17.69
CA SER A 146 -2.95 -2.93 -19.10
C SER A 146 -3.83 -1.68 -19.34
N HIS A 147 -4.52 -1.15 -18.33
CA HIS A 147 -5.30 0.09 -18.41
C HIS A 147 -4.78 1.26 -17.58
N VAL A 148 -3.73 1.09 -16.75
CA VAL A 148 -3.06 2.24 -16.11
C VAL A 148 -1.96 2.68 -17.04
N CYS A 149 -2.35 3.28 -18.16
CA CYS A 149 -1.44 3.97 -19.05
C CYS A 149 -0.83 5.13 -18.26
N PHE A 150 0.34 4.87 -17.68
CA PHE A 150 1.28 5.88 -17.20
C PHE A 150 1.59 6.81 -18.39
N ARG A 151 0.84 7.90 -18.52
CA ARG A 151 1.37 9.08 -19.19
C ARG A 151 2.07 9.90 -18.12
N SER A 152 3.39 9.79 -18.15
CA SER A 152 4.39 10.73 -17.69
C SER A 152 3.82 12.11 -17.35
N PHE A 153 3.72 12.41 -16.06
CA PHE A 153 3.84 13.79 -15.58
C PHE A 153 5.32 14.02 -15.25
N THR A 154 6.13 14.00 -16.30
CA THR A 154 7.45 14.64 -16.29
C THR A 154 7.32 15.88 -17.16
N ALA A 155 7.34 17.03 -16.49
CA ALA A 155 7.82 18.35 -16.92
C ALA A 155 7.59 18.78 -18.39
N ALA A 156 6.81 19.85 -18.53
CA ALA A 156 7.10 20.95 -19.45
C ALA A 156 6.89 22.26 -18.68
#